data_AF-A0A228HNM6-F1
#
_entry.id   AF-A0A228HNM6-F1
#
_cell.length_a   1.000
_cell.length_b   1.000
_cell.length_c   1.000
_cell.angle_alpha   90.00
_cell.angle_beta   90.00
_cell.angle_gamma   90.00
#
_symmetry.space_group_name_H-M   'P 1'
#
loop_
_entity.id
_entity.type
_entity.pdbx_description
1 polymer ?
#
loop_
_entity_poly.entity_id
_entity_poly.type
_entity_poly.pdbx_seq_one_letter_code
_entity_poly.pdbx_strand_id
1 'polypeptide(L)' 'MKSRRYEERPLGMELFDVKPVIVGGNPNDISNKVWLTRRQHIEAVRYWNRIVRELKERS' A
#
# COMPACT_ATOMS: atom_id res chain seq x y z
N MET A 1 -10.55 -27.21 1.82
CA MET A 1 -10.20 -25.84 2.24
C MET A 1 -8.76 -25.59 1.82
N LYS A 2 -8.51 -24.87 0.70
CA LYS A 2 -7.13 -24.61 0.26
C LYS A 2 -6.53 -23.58 1.21
N SER A 3 -5.46 -23.93 1.92
CA SER A 3 -4.73 -22.96 2.73
C SER A 3 -4.28 -21.83 1.80
N ARG A 4 -4.67 -20.60 2.13
CA ARG A 4 -4.07 -19.41 1.51
C ARG A 4 -2.58 -19.54 1.80
N ARG A 5 -1.76 -19.72 0.76
CA ARG A 5 -0.31 -19.53 0.89
C ARG A 5 -0.14 -18.09 1.37
N TYR A 6 0.09 -17.91 2.66
CA TYR A 6 0.72 -16.70 3.13
C TYR A 6 2.10 -16.75 2.47
N GLU A 7 2.28 -15.97 1.40
CA GLU A 7 3.63 -15.68 0.93
C GLU A 7 4.39 -15.16 2.14
N GLU A 8 5.40 -15.92 2.55
CA GLU A 8 6.20 -15.55 3.71
C GLU A 8 6.76 -14.15 3.46
N ARG A 9 6.66 -13.31 4.49
CA ARG A 9 7.16 -11.94 4.43
C ARG A 9 8.64 -11.98 4.02
N PRO A 10 9.03 -11.37 2.88
CA PRO A 10 10.43 -11.26 2.51
C PRO A 10 11.20 -10.44 3.56
N LEU A 11 12.45 -10.84 3.83
CA LEU A 11 13.30 -10.21 4.83
C LEU A 11 13.49 -8.71 4.50
N GLY A 12 13.26 -7.84 5.50
CA GLY A 12 13.44 -6.39 5.34
C GLY A 12 12.35 -5.69 4.52
N MET A 13 11.28 -6.39 4.14
CA MET A 13 10.14 -5.82 3.43
C MET A 13 8.91 -5.65 4.33
N GLU A 14 8.01 -4.76 3.96
CA GLU A 14 6.75 -4.47 4.64
C GLU A 14 5.61 -4.60 3.63
N LEU A 15 4.47 -5.15 4.07
CA LEU A 15 3.29 -5.26 3.23
C LEU A 15 2.64 -3.88 3.12
N PHE A 16 2.40 -3.42 1.90
CA PHE A 16 1.86 -2.10 1.62
C PHE A 16 0.62 -2.19 0.72
N ASP A 17 -0.37 -1.34 0.97
CA ASP A 17 -1.54 -1.15 0.11
C ASP A 17 -1.19 -0.21 -1.05
N VAL A 18 -1.08 -0.74 -2.27
CA VAL A 18 -0.72 0.00 -3.49
C VAL A 18 -1.57 1.26 -3.63
N LYS A 19 -2.90 1.11 -3.51
CA LYS A 19 -3.88 2.19 -3.44
C LYS A 19 -4.44 2.30 -2.01
N PRO A 20 -4.22 3.43 -1.31
CA PRO A 20 -4.76 3.65 0.03
C PRO A 20 -6.29 3.75 0.07
N VAL A 21 -6.88 3.38 1.21
CA VAL A 21 -8.35 3.43 1.44
C VAL A 21 -8.91 4.84 1.24
N ILE A 22 -8.21 5.87 1.71
CA ILE A 22 -8.65 7.27 1.60
C ILE A 22 -8.86 7.75 0.16
N VAL A 23 -8.22 7.10 -0.83
CA VAL A 23 -8.40 7.38 -2.26
C VAL A 23 -9.21 6.28 -2.98
N GLY A 24 -9.94 5.45 -2.24
CA GLY A 24 -10.78 4.38 -2.77
C GLY A 24 -10.04 3.08 -3.11
N GLY A 25 -9.00 2.75 -2.36
CA GLY A 25 -8.38 1.41 -2.38
C GLY A 25 -9.12 0.40 -1.50
N ASN A 26 -9.07 -0.88 -1.87
CA ASN A 26 -9.68 -1.96 -1.10
C ASN A 26 -8.62 -2.71 -0.28
N PRO A 27 -8.65 -2.65 1.07
CA PRO A 27 -7.64 -3.31 1.90
C PRO A 27 -7.76 -4.83 1.93
N ASN A 28 -8.89 -5.39 1.44
CA ASN A 28 -9.13 -6.82 1.35
C ASN A 28 -8.79 -7.42 -0.03
N ASP A 29 -8.50 -6.57 -1.01
CA ASP A 29 -8.07 -7.02 -2.34
C ASP A 29 -6.58 -7.37 -2.30
N ILE A 30 -6.27 -8.64 -2.54
CA ILE A 30 -4.88 -9.11 -2.53
C ILE A 30 -4.06 -8.52 -3.67
N SER A 31 -4.69 -8.14 -4.78
CA SER A 31 -4.01 -7.46 -5.90
C SER A 31 -3.61 -6.03 -5.55
N ASN A 32 -4.18 -5.45 -4.49
CA ASN A 32 -3.79 -4.16 -3.93
C ASN A 32 -2.63 -4.28 -2.93
N LYS A 33 -2.05 -5.47 -2.72
CA LYS A 33 -0.97 -5.69 -1.75
C LYS A 33 0.36 -5.87 -2.47
N VAL A 34 1.41 -5.25 -1.95
CA VAL A 34 2.78 -5.41 -2.45
C VAL A 34 3.79 -5.40 -1.31
N TRP A 35 4.85 -6.20 -1.43
CA TRP A 35 6.00 -6.13 -0.53
C TRP A 35 6.92 -4.99 -0.95
N LEU A 36 7.21 -4.06 -0.04
CA LEU A 36 8.14 -2.95 -0.26
C LEU A 36 9.31 -3.01 0.71
N THR A 37 10.50 -2.67 0.23
CA THR A 37 11.61 -2.30 1.13
C THR A 37 11.25 -1.04 1.93
N ARG A 38 11.95 -0.80 3.04
CA ARG A 38 11.77 0.41 3.84
C ARG A 38 11.90 1.70 3.02
N ARG A 39 12.86 1.76 2.07
CA ARG A 39 13.04 2.93 1.20
C ARG A 39 11.84 3.14 0.28
N GLN A 40 11.36 2.08 -0.38
CA GLN A 40 10.20 2.14 -1.25
C GLN A 40 8.92 2.51 -0.48
N HIS A 41 8.75 2.01 0.75
CA HIS A 41 7.64 2.42 1.61
C HIS A 41 7.66 3.94 1.83
N ILE A 42 8.81 4.52 2.21
CA ILE A 42 8.94 5.96 2.44
C ILE A 42 8.59 6.75 1.18
N GLU A 43 9.04 6.31 0.01
CA GLU A 43 8.72 6.93 -1.29
C GLU A 43 7.22 6.87 -1.61
N ALA A 44 6.60 5.71 -1.42
CA ALA A 44 5.17 5.50 -1.66
C ALA A 44 4.30 6.37 -0.74
N VAL A 45 4.65 6.45 0.55
CA VAL A 45 3.96 7.33 1.52
C VAL A 45 4.10 8.79 1.14
N ARG A 46 5.30 9.26 0.73
CA ARG A 46 5.51 10.64 0.26
C ARG A 46 4.66 10.96 -0.96
N TYR A 47 4.59 10.04 -1.92
CA TYR A 47 3.74 10.18 -3.11
C TYR A 47 2.26 10.35 -2.71
N TRP A 48 1.72 9.44 -1.90
CA TRP A 48 0.31 9.48 -1.52
C TRP A 48 -0.03 10.68 -0.64
N ASN A 49 0.85 11.10 0.26
CA ASN A 49 0.66 12.31 1.06
C ASN A 49 0.55 13.56 0.19
N ARG A 50 1.35 13.66 -0.88
CA ARG A 50 1.23 14.75 -1.85
C ARG A 50 -0.14 14.71 -2.56
N ILE A 51 -0.54 13.56 -3.08
CA ILE A 51 -1.83 13.41 -3.78
C ILE A 51 -3.01 13.75 -2.84
N VAL A 52 -3.00 13.24 -1.61
CA VAL A 52 -4.06 13.52 -0.62
C VAL A 52 -4.12 15.00 -0.26
N ARG A 53 -2.96 15.68 -0.17
CA ARG A 53 -2.93 17.13 0.06
C ARG A 53 -3.55 17.90 -1.11
N GLU A 54 -3.15 17.58 -2.34
CA GLU A 54 -3.70 18.21 -3.55
C GLU A 54 -5.22 17.99 -3.68
N LEU A 55 -5.71 16.82 -3.29
CA LEU A 55 -7.16 16.54 -3.28
C LEU A 55 -7.90 17.37 -2.23
N LYS A 56 -7.32 17.56 -1.04
CA LYS A 56 -7.88 18.39 0.02
C LYS A 56 -7.90 19.88 -0.32
N GLU A 57 -6.92 20.36 -1.07
CA GLU A 57 -6.85 21.76 -1.51
C GLU A 57 -7.89 22.07 -2.62
N ARG A 58 -8.41 21.05 -3.30
CA ARG A 58 -9.41 21.18 -4.37
C ARG A 58 -10.87 20.99 -3.91
N SER A 59 -11.08 20.56 -2.67
CA SER A 59 -12.41 20.35 -2.06
C SER A 59 -12.84 21.55 -1.23
#